data_AF-A0A8T5R5C4-F1
#
_entry.id   AF-A0A8T5R5C4-F1
#
_cell.length_a   1.000
_cell.length_b   1.000
_cell.length_c   1.000
_cell.angle_alpha   90.00
_cell.angle_beta   90.00
_cell.angle_gamma   90.00
#
_symmetry.space_group_name_H-M   'P 1'
#
loop_
_entity.id
_entity.type
_entity.pdbx_description
1 polymer ?
#
loop_
_entity_poly.entity_id
_entity_poly.type
_entity_poly.pdbx_seq_one_letter_code
_entity_poly.pdbx_strand_id
1 'polypeptide(L)'
;FVRSFFDENRDFAVGLAKQLGRPVLIEMWDERFFYFVMKFEFNVNDGTNKAAALSTVQIDVENAERFDITYTDKEGKEQHPYVLHTSVSGSIDRCMYALLEHQLILAKRDGVKPCLPFWLAPTQVRLLPVSDAHTDACVGIANRLEEAARLSGTLLRVDIDDRDEGIGRKIRDAEKEWTPIIVVVGDKEAASGEYGPRFRTSTIDAAFPEKAEGKGYTVEELAEGAISLVTGYPTSELPLPKELSLRPIFRG
;
A
#
# COMPACT_ATOMS: atom_id res chain seq x y z
N PHE A 1 -4.89 12.27 28.76
CA PHE A 1 -4.80 11.55 30.05
C PHE A 1 -5.94 12.00 30.94
N VAL A 2 -6.47 11.13 31.79
CA VAL A 2 -7.24 11.55 32.97
C VAL A 2 -6.24 11.97 34.05
N ARG A 3 -6.51 13.10 34.72
CA ARG A 3 -5.57 13.76 35.64
C ARG A 3 -5.12 12.85 36.77
N SER A 4 -6.06 12.18 37.44
CA SER A 4 -5.75 11.25 38.54
C SER A 4 -4.73 10.18 38.12
N PHE A 5 -4.98 9.54 36.96
CA PHE A 5 -4.07 8.53 36.42
C PHE A 5 -2.69 9.12 36.08
N PHE A 6 -2.63 10.33 35.50
CA PHE A 6 -1.35 10.98 35.18
C PHE A 6 -0.55 11.33 36.44
N ASP A 7 -1.20 11.89 37.47
CA ASP A 7 -0.53 12.33 38.69
C ASP A 7 0.04 11.13 39.47
N GLU A 8 -0.69 10.02 39.50
CA GLU A 8 -0.22 8.75 40.09
C GLU A 8 0.89 8.07 39.27
N ASN A 9 0.89 8.26 37.94
CA ASN A 9 1.77 7.54 37.01
C ASN A 9 2.66 8.48 36.17
N ARG A 10 3.09 9.60 36.77
CA ARG A 10 3.82 10.65 36.04
C ARG A 10 5.10 10.15 35.37
N ASP A 11 5.87 9.32 36.06
CA ASP A 11 7.11 8.76 35.52
C ASP A 11 6.88 7.85 34.32
N PHE A 12 5.76 7.13 34.30
CA PHE A 12 5.34 6.34 33.14
C PHE A 12 5.04 7.24 31.93
N ALA A 13 4.24 8.29 32.12
CA ALA A 13 3.92 9.24 31.05
C ALA A 13 5.17 9.95 30.49
N VAL A 14 6.08 10.37 31.39
CA VAL A 14 7.38 10.96 30.99
C VAL A 14 8.27 9.92 30.29
N GLY A 15 8.25 8.66 30.74
CA GLY A 15 8.95 7.55 30.12
C GLY A 15 8.54 7.33 28.67
N LEU A 16 7.22 7.35 28.38
CA LEU A 16 6.70 7.24 27.02
C LEU A 16 7.22 8.37 26.11
N ALA A 17 7.18 9.62 26.59
CA ALA A 17 7.68 10.76 25.82
C ALA A 17 9.19 10.65 25.55
N LYS A 18 9.97 10.21 26.54
CA LYS A 18 11.42 9.97 26.38
C LYS A 18 11.72 8.88 25.35
N GLN A 19 10.95 7.79 25.34
CA GLN A 19 11.11 6.72 24.36
C GLN A 19 10.86 7.19 22.93
N LEU A 20 9.90 8.11 22.72
CA LEU A 20 9.67 8.70 21.40
C LEU A 20 10.80 9.61 20.92
N GLY A 21 11.52 10.26 21.84
CA GLY A 21 12.56 11.23 21.50
C GLY A 21 12.05 12.46 20.73
N ARG A 22 10.75 12.78 20.83
CA ARG A 22 10.10 13.90 20.13
C ARG A 22 9.20 14.68 21.10
N PRO A 23 8.91 15.97 20.83
CA PRO A 23 7.92 16.72 21.60
C PRO A 23 6.56 16.01 21.58
N VAL A 24 5.92 15.93 22.74
CA VAL A 24 4.57 15.34 22.91
C VAL A 24 3.66 16.42 23.47
N LEU A 25 2.48 16.57 22.86
CA LEU A 25 1.40 17.38 23.41
C LEU A 25 0.62 16.54 24.42
N ILE A 26 0.44 17.04 25.64
CA ILE A 26 -0.34 16.37 26.68
C ILE A 26 -1.67 17.09 26.82
N GLU A 27 -2.75 16.40 26.45
CA GLU A 27 -4.11 16.79 26.80
C GLU A 27 -4.50 16.14 28.13
N MET A 28 -5.04 16.94 29.05
CA MET A 28 -5.46 16.51 30.39
C MET A 28 -6.96 16.70 30.57
N TRP A 29 -7.63 15.67 31.06
CA TRP A 29 -9.03 15.71 31.46
C TRP A 29 -9.11 15.57 32.97
N ASP A 30 -9.86 16.46 33.61
CA ASP A 30 -10.02 16.43 35.08
C ASP A 30 -10.81 15.20 35.53
N GLU A 31 -11.76 14.76 34.70
CA GLU A 31 -12.59 13.58 34.94
C GLU A 31 -12.54 12.62 33.76
N ARG A 32 -12.80 11.33 34.04
CA ARG A 32 -12.86 10.29 33.01
C ARG A 32 -14.19 10.38 32.24
N PHE A 33 -14.12 10.75 30.96
CA PHE A 33 -15.28 10.84 30.06
C PHE A 33 -15.49 9.58 29.18
N PHE A 34 -14.43 8.81 28.94
CA PHE A 34 -14.48 7.57 28.13
C PHE A 34 -14.06 6.36 28.97
N TYR A 35 -14.21 5.14 28.43
CA TYR A 35 -13.81 3.89 29.06
C TYR A 35 -12.29 3.79 29.39
N PHE A 36 -11.46 4.66 28.79
CA PHE A 36 -10.02 4.70 28.98
C PHE A 36 -9.54 5.84 29.88
N VAL A 37 -8.42 5.62 30.58
CA VAL A 37 -7.73 6.62 31.42
C VAL A 37 -6.53 7.26 30.73
N MET A 38 -5.98 6.59 29.72
CA MET A 38 -4.93 7.11 28.87
C MET A 38 -5.27 6.79 27.42
N LYS A 39 -5.07 7.77 26.54
CA LYS A 39 -5.01 7.57 25.11
C LYS A 39 -3.74 8.23 24.59
N PHE A 40 -2.92 7.44 23.94
CA PHE A 40 -1.72 7.87 23.27
C PHE A 40 -1.95 7.83 21.77
N GLU A 41 -1.60 8.89 21.05
CA GLU A 41 -1.91 9.04 19.64
C GLU A 41 -0.70 9.48 18.83
N PHE A 42 -0.56 8.91 17.63
CA PHE A 42 0.30 9.47 16.60
C PHE A 42 -0.57 10.25 15.61
N ASN A 43 -0.44 11.57 15.69
CA ASN A 43 -1.09 12.50 14.80
C ASN A 43 -0.15 12.91 13.67
N VAL A 44 -0.69 13.04 12.46
CA VAL A 44 -0.01 13.61 11.30
C VAL A 44 -0.76 14.84 10.82
N ASN A 45 -0.04 15.81 10.26
CA ASN A 45 -0.65 16.92 9.55
C ASN A 45 -0.83 16.54 8.10
N ASP A 46 -2.05 16.70 7.59
CA ASP A 46 -2.34 16.47 6.18
C ASP A 46 -1.99 17.65 5.26
N GLY A 47 -2.22 17.48 3.95
CA GLY A 47 -1.98 18.53 2.94
C GLY A 47 -2.81 19.80 3.11
N THR A 48 -3.80 19.81 4.01
CA THR A 48 -4.59 20.99 4.39
C THR A 48 -4.20 21.58 5.75
N ASN A 49 -3.09 21.11 6.34
CA ASN A 49 -2.61 21.47 7.67
C ASN A 49 -3.59 21.12 8.80
N LYS A 50 -4.39 20.05 8.63
CA LYS A 50 -5.24 19.51 9.70
C LYS A 50 -4.59 18.30 10.35
N ALA A 51 -4.75 18.19 11.66
CA ALA A 51 -4.29 17.03 12.42
C ALA A 51 -5.23 15.84 12.19
N ALA A 52 -4.68 14.70 11.78
CA ALA A 52 -5.36 13.43 11.65
C ALA A 52 -4.67 12.37 12.51
N ALA A 53 -5.44 11.74 13.41
CA ALA A 53 -4.96 10.63 14.21
C ALA A 53 -4.85 9.35 13.37
N LEU A 54 -3.63 8.82 13.23
CA LEU A 54 -3.38 7.55 12.53
C LEU A 54 -3.36 6.38 13.50
N SER A 55 -2.52 6.46 14.53
CA SER A 55 -2.31 5.35 15.47
C SER A 55 -2.79 5.72 16.86
N THR A 56 -3.39 4.77 17.58
CA THR A 56 -3.80 4.99 18.98
C THR A 56 -3.53 3.77 19.85
N VAL A 57 -3.14 4.02 21.10
CA VAL A 57 -3.10 3.04 22.19
C VAL A 57 -3.90 3.59 23.37
N GLN A 58 -4.83 2.80 23.89
CA GLN A 58 -5.73 3.22 24.97
C GLN A 58 -5.69 2.23 26.12
N ILE A 59 -5.56 2.73 27.34
CA ILE A 59 -5.67 1.93 28.58
C ILE A 59 -7.11 2.01 29.06
N ASP A 60 -7.85 0.95 28.81
CA ASP A 60 -9.23 0.76 29.23
C ASP A 60 -9.31 0.03 30.56
N VAL A 61 -10.11 0.63 31.44
CA VAL A 61 -10.27 0.26 32.85
C VAL A 61 -11.74 0.03 33.19
N GLU A 62 -12.64 0.02 32.20
CA GLU A 62 -14.09 -0.11 32.38
C GLU A 62 -14.64 -1.38 31.70
N ASN A 63 -14.26 -1.65 30.45
CA ASN A 63 -14.98 -2.65 29.67
C ASN A 63 -14.79 -4.09 30.18
N ALA A 64 -13.66 -4.40 30.84
CA ALA A 64 -13.48 -5.72 31.44
C ALA A 64 -14.52 -6.01 32.53
N GLU A 65 -14.77 -5.05 33.42
CA GLU A 65 -15.81 -5.16 34.45
C GLU A 65 -17.21 -5.17 33.80
N ARG A 66 -17.44 -4.28 32.83
CA ARG A 66 -18.73 -4.16 32.15
C ARG A 66 -19.16 -5.43 31.40
N PHE A 67 -18.21 -6.16 30.81
CA PHE A 67 -18.46 -7.39 30.06
C PHE A 67 -18.14 -8.66 30.86
N ASP A 68 -17.88 -8.53 32.16
CA ASP A 68 -17.53 -9.64 33.06
C ASP A 68 -16.37 -10.51 32.54
N ILE A 69 -15.33 -9.85 32.03
CA ILE A 69 -14.09 -10.49 31.61
C ILE A 69 -13.22 -10.63 32.85
N THR A 70 -12.93 -11.86 33.25
CA THR A 70 -12.18 -12.14 34.49
C THR A 70 -10.97 -13.05 34.26
N TYR A 71 -10.01 -12.97 35.18
CA TYR A 71 -8.93 -13.95 35.33
C TYR A 71 -8.70 -14.25 36.81
N THR A 72 -8.14 -15.42 37.12
CA THR A 72 -7.70 -15.75 38.48
C THR A 72 -6.27 -15.28 38.69
N ASP A 73 -6.06 -14.43 39.71
CA ASP A 73 -4.73 -13.95 40.05
C ASP A 73 -3.89 -14.99 40.82
N LYS A 74 -2.65 -14.61 41.14
CA LYS A 74 -1.70 -15.46 41.88
C LYS A 74 -2.17 -15.84 43.29
N GLU A 75 -3.16 -15.13 43.85
CA GLU A 75 -3.74 -15.40 45.17
C GLU A 75 -5.01 -16.25 45.07
N GLY A 76 -5.40 -16.66 43.85
CA GLY A 76 -6.63 -17.43 43.62
C GLY A 76 -7.89 -16.57 43.59
N LYS A 77 -7.78 -15.24 43.51
CA LYS A 77 -8.93 -14.33 43.47
C LYS A 77 -9.30 -13.98 42.04
N GLU A 78 -10.58 -13.83 41.80
CA GLU A 78 -11.11 -13.32 40.54
C GLU A 78 -10.82 -11.82 40.42
N GLN A 79 -10.28 -11.41 39.28
CA GLN A 79 -9.92 -10.03 38.97
C GLN A 79 -10.37 -9.67 37.55
N HIS A 80 -10.65 -8.39 37.31
CA HIS A 80 -10.85 -7.85 35.96
C HIS A 80 -9.52 -7.31 35.42
N PRO A 81 -9.08 -7.72 34.21
CA PRO A 81 -7.86 -7.18 33.62
C PRO A 81 -8.07 -5.76 33.08
N TYR A 82 -6.98 -5.02 32.92
CA TYR A 82 -6.99 -3.85 32.03
C TYR A 82 -7.01 -4.30 30.57
N VAL A 83 -7.77 -3.58 29.74
CA VAL A 83 -7.85 -3.83 28.29
C VAL A 83 -6.99 -2.79 27.57
N LEU A 84 -6.12 -3.23 26.67
CA LEU A 84 -5.33 -2.34 25.81
C LEU A 84 -5.93 -2.33 24.40
N HIS A 85 -6.58 -1.22 24.03
CA HIS A 85 -7.05 -1.04 22.67
C HIS A 85 -5.94 -0.43 21.84
N THR A 86 -5.54 -1.12 20.77
CA THR A 86 -4.48 -0.67 19.88
C THR A 86 -4.99 -0.64 18.44
N SER A 87 -4.86 0.52 17.80
CA SER A 87 -5.02 0.66 16.36
C SER A 87 -3.71 1.19 15.81
N VAL A 88 -2.89 0.30 15.24
CA VAL A 88 -1.52 0.63 14.81
C VAL A 88 -1.56 1.56 13.59
N SER A 89 -2.33 1.20 12.58
CA SER A 89 -2.40 1.92 11.30
C SER A 89 -3.59 2.89 11.21
N GLY A 90 -4.55 2.77 12.12
CA GLY A 90 -5.87 3.42 11.99
C GLY A 90 -6.81 2.59 11.12
N SER A 91 -7.80 3.25 10.52
CA SER A 91 -8.65 2.61 9.50
C SER A 91 -7.91 2.48 8.17
N ILE A 92 -8.30 1.49 7.38
CA ILE A 92 -7.76 1.27 6.03
C ILE A 92 -7.95 2.53 5.17
N ASP A 93 -9.09 3.21 5.30
CA ASP A 93 -9.37 4.47 4.59
C ASP A 93 -8.36 5.57 4.93
N ARG A 94 -7.93 5.67 6.21
CA ARG A 94 -6.89 6.63 6.62
C ARG A 94 -5.51 6.24 6.12
N CYS A 95 -5.21 4.95 6.03
CA CYS A 95 -3.97 4.50 5.40
C CYS A 95 -3.96 4.89 3.91
N MET A 96 -5.06 4.67 3.20
CA MET A 96 -5.20 5.06 1.79
C MET A 96 -5.07 6.57 1.61
N TYR A 97 -5.75 7.36 2.46
CA TYR A 97 -5.62 8.82 2.50
C TYR A 97 -4.15 9.25 2.69
N ALA A 98 -3.47 8.71 3.70
CA ALA A 98 -2.09 9.07 4.00
C ALA A 98 -1.14 8.69 2.85
N LEU A 99 -1.36 7.55 2.19
CA LEU A 99 -0.59 7.14 1.01
C LEU A 99 -0.75 8.13 -0.15
N LEU A 100 -1.99 8.54 -0.44
CA LEU A 100 -2.29 9.48 -1.53
C LEU A 100 -1.73 10.89 -1.24
N GLU A 101 -1.91 11.38 -0.01
CA GLU A 101 -1.35 12.66 0.45
C GLU A 101 0.18 12.66 0.38
N HIS A 102 0.82 11.57 0.80
CA HIS A 102 2.28 11.44 0.70
C HIS A 102 2.76 11.52 -0.75
N GLN A 103 2.09 10.85 -1.69
CA GLN A 103 2.43 10.94 -3.11
C GLN A 103 2.23 12.35 -3.67
N LEU A 104 1.18 13.06 -3.24
CA LEU A 104 0.97 14.46 -3.62
C LEU A 104 2.08 15.37 -3.10
N ILE A 105 2.51 15.18 -1.85
CA ILE A 105 3.62 15.94 -1.24
C ILE A 105 4.90 15.70 -2.02
N LEU A 106 5.26 14.45 -2.33
CA LEU A 106 6.44 14.13 -3.13
C LEU A 106 6.37 14.76 -4.51
N ALA A 107 5.21 14.69 -5.18
CA ALA A 107 5.03 15.30 -6.48
C ALA A 107 5.21 16.82 -6.46
N LYS A 108 4.69 17.51 -5.43
CA LYS A 108 4.85 18.96 -5.27
C LYS A 108 6.29 19.36 -4.89
N ARG A 109 6.96 18.57 -4.05
CA ARG A 109 8.30 18.87 -3.54
C ARG A 109 9.40 18.54 -4.54
N ASP A 110 9.31 17.36 -5.15
CA ASP A 110 10.40 16.77 -5.93
C ASP A 110 10.07 16.66 -7.44
N GLY A 111 8.87 17.04 -7.85
CA GLY A 111 8.44 16.98 -9.26
C GLY A 111 8.24 15.56 -9.80
N VAL A 112 8.23 14.55 -8.94
CA VAL A 112 8.05 13.15 -9.32
C VAL A 112 6.59 12.82 -9.64
N LYS A 113 6.37 11.91 -10.59
CA LYS A 113 5.02 11.41 -10.89
C LYS A 113 4.47 10.64 -9.68
N PRO A 114 3.25 10.93 -9.20
CA PRO A 114 2.62 10.16 -8.13
C PRO A 114 2.52 8.68 -8.49
N CYS A 115 2.98 7.79 -7.62
CA CYS A 115 2.91 6.35 -7.86
C CYS A 115 2.76 5.61 -6.54
N LEU A 116 1.88 4.62 -6.48
CA LEU A 116 1.88 3.72 -5.33
C LEU A 116 3.19 2.92 -5.31
N PRO A 117 3.68 2.48 -4.13
CA PRO A 117 4.71 1.47 -4.06
C PRO A 117 4.34 0.27 -4.94
N PHE A 118 5.30 -0.29 -5.68
CA PHE A 118 5.03 -1.32 -6.69
C PHE A 118 4.22 -2.51 -6.13
N TRP A 119 4.56 -2.98 -4.94
CA TRP A 119 3.85 -4.08 -4.27
C TRP A 119 2.39 -3.75 -3.90
N LEU A 120 2.03 -2.46 -3.74
CA LEU A 120 0.67 -2.00 -3.45
C LEU A 120 -0.14 -1.65 -4.70
N ALA A 121 0.49 -1.51 -5.87
CA ALA A 121 -0.22 -1.12 -7.08
C ALA A 121 -1.30 -2.15 -7.45
N PRO A 122 -2.57 -1.76 -7.68
CA PRO A 122 -3.64 -2.71 -8.03
C PRO A 122 -3.31 -3.54 -9.27
N THR A 123 -2.70 -2.89 -10.26
CA THR A 123 -2.06 -3.50 -11.42
C THR A 123 -0.61 -3.06 -11.44
N GLN A 124 0.30 -4.01 -11.58
CA GLN A 124 1.74 -3.77 -11.54
C GLN A 124 2.34 -3.65 -12.94
N VAL A 125 1.92 -4.54 -13.83
CA VAL A 125 2.29 -4.55 -15.24
C VAL A 125 1.03 -4.57 -16.09
N ARG A 126 0.92 -3.65 -17.03
CA ARG A 126 -0.15 -3.65 -18.04
C ARG A 126 0.42 -3.84 -19.44
N LEU A 127 -0.10 -4.83 -20.13
CA LEU A 127 0.23 -5.14 -21.52
C LEU A 127 -0.79 -4.49 -22.46
N LEU A 128 -0.31 -3.79 -23.48
CA LEU A 128 -1.11 -3.04 -24.43
C LEU A 128 -0.92 -3.62 -25.85
N PRO A 129 -1.78 -4.54 -26.31
CA PRO A 129 -1.76 -4.99 -27.68
C PRO A 129 -2.10 -3.83 -28.64
N VAL A 130 -1.27 -3.64 -29.68
CA VAL A 130 -1.48 -2.61 -30.72
C VAL A 130 -2.73 -2.89 -31.56
N SER A 131 -3.11 -4.16 -31.68
CA SER A 131 -4.34 -4.64 -32.32
C SER A 131 -4.72 -6.00 -31.73
N ASP A 132 -5.94 -6.48 -31.99
CA ASP A 132 -6.45 -7.77 -31.50
C ASP A 132 -5.55 -8.96 -31.87
N ALA A 133 -4.84 -8.88 -33.00
CA ALA A 133 -3.89 -9.90 -33.44
C ALA A 133 -2.72 -10.12 -32.45
N HIS A 134 -2.46 -9.14 -31.57
CA HIS A 134 -1.40 -9.20 -30.56
C HIS A 134 -1.89 -9.62 -29.17
N THR A 135 -3.19 -9.81 -28.98
CA THR A 135 -3.76 -10.15 -27.66
C THR A 135 -3.25 -11.49 -27.16
N ASP A 136 -3.17 -12.52 -28.00
CA ASP A 136 -2.63 -13.83 -27.63
C ASP A 136 -1.16 -13.76 -27.19
N ALA A 137 -0.36 -12.90 -27.84
CA ALA A 137 1.02 -12.65 -27.44
C ALA A 137 1.08 -12.01 -26.03
N CYS A 138 0.23 -11.03 -25.76
CA CYS A 138 0.08 -10.44 -24.42
C CYS A 138 -0.33 -11.48 -23.36
N VAL A 139 -1.28 -12.37 -23.67
CA VAL A 139 -1.68 -13.46 -22.77
C VAL A 139 -0.49 -14.36 -22.44
N GLY A 140 0.30 -14.74 -23.46
CA GLY A 140 1.51 -15.54 -23.28
C GLY A 140 2.57 -14.86 -22.39
N ILE A 141 2.80 -13.56 -22.60
CA ILE A 141 3.73 -12.76 -21.77
C ILE A 141 3.23 -12.70 -20.32
N ALA A 142 1.95 -12.38 -20.10
CA ALA A 142 1.37 -12.28 -18.77
C ALA A 142 1.49 -13.60 -17.99
N ASN A 143 1.19 -14.72 -18.64
CA ASN A 143 1.29 -16.04 -18.03
C ASN A 143 2.74 -16.38 -17.63
N ARG A 144 3.72 -16.01 -18.46
CA ARG A 144 5.15 -16.21 -18.15
C ARG A 144 5.63 -15.35 -16.99
N LEU A 145 5.20 -14.08 -16.91
CA LEU A 145 5.50 -13.20 -15.78
C LEU A 145 4.93 -13.75 -14.46
N GLU A 146 3.66 -14.17 -14.48
CA GLU A 146 2.98 -14.75 -13.33
C GLU A 146 3.59 -16.08 -12.89
N GLU A 147 3.96 -16.95 -13.84
CA GLU A 147 4.61 -18.22 -13.53
C GLU A 147 6.00 -18.02 -12.94
N ALA A 148 6.82 -17.13 -13.50
CA ALA A 148 8.11 -16.78 -12.93
C ALA A 148 7.97 -16.25 -11.49
N ALA A 149 6.97 -15.40 -11.24
CA ALA A 149 6.67 -14.92 -9.89
C ALA A 149 6.28 -16.07 -8.95
N ARG A 150 5.38 -16.96 -9.37
CA ARG A 150 4.96 -18.13 -8.59
C ARG A 150 6.15 -19.02 -8.23
N LEU A 151 7.04 -19.28 -9.18
CA LEU A 151 8.26 -20.07 -8.97
C LEU A 151 9.23 -19.40 -7.98
N SER A 152 9.23 -18.07 -7.90
CA SER A 152 10.01 -17.31 -6.91
C SER A 152 9.35 -17.22 -5.52
N GLY A 153 8.14 -17.77 -5.34
CA GLY A 153 7.37 -17.66 -4.10
C GLY A 153 6.68 -16.30 -3.91
N THR A 154 6.50 -15.55 -5.00
CA THR A 154 5.77 -14.27 -5.01
C THR A 154 4.59 -14.32 -5.99
N LEU A 155 3.77 -13.27 -6.04
CA LEU A 155 2.70 -13.11 -7.01
C LEU A 155 2.81 -11.73 -7.67
N LEU A 156 2.59 -11.67 -8.98
CA LEU A 156 2.52 -10.44 -9.76
C LEU A 156 1.12 -10.23 -10.30
N ARG A 157 0.67 -8.97 -10.29
CA ARG A 157 -0.62 -8.55 -10.85
C ARG A 157 -0.41 -7.95 -12.24
N VAL A 158 -0.66 -8.78 -13.26
CA VAL A 158 -0.52 -8.41 -14.67
C VAL A 158 -1.88 -8.36 -15.34
N ASP A 159 -2.15 -7.30 -16.11
CA ASP A 159 -3.37 -7.20 -16.91
C ASP A 159 -3.12 -6.78 -18.36
N ILE A 160 -4.15 -6.90 -19.18
CA ILE A 160 -4.10 -6.70 -20.63
C ILE A 160 -5.22 -5.74 -21.02
N ASP A 161 -4.84 -4.60 -21.60
CA ASP A 161 -5.81 -3.66 -22.17
C ASP A 161 -6.16 -4.08 -23.61
N ASP A 162 -7.03 -5.07 -23.73
CA ASP A 162 -7.52 -5.66 -24.97
C ASP A 162 -8.74 -4.89 -25.55
N ARG A 163 -9.09 -3.74 -24.97
CA ARG A 163 -10.21 -2.92 -25.46
C ARG A 163 -9.93 -2.40 -26.87
N ASP A 164 -10.97 -2.26 -27.68
CA ASP A 164 -10.90 -1.64 -29.02
C ASP A 164 -10.75 -0.11 -28.91
N GLU A 165 -9.56 0.32 -28.52
CA GLU A 165 -9.19 1.71 -28.27
C GLU A 165 -7.80 2.00 -28.83
N GLY A 166 -7.57 3.24 -29.30
CA GLY A 166 -6.24 3.60 -29.82
C GLY A 166 -5.16 3.50 -28.75
N ILE A 167 -3.94 3.06 -29.11
CA ILE A 167 -2.80 2.91 -28.18
C ILE A 167 -2.55 4.15 -27.32
N GLY A 168 -2.64 5.34 -27.91
CA GLY A 168 -2.47 6.59 -27.17
C GLY A 168 -3.50 6.77 -26.04
N ARG A 169 -4.73 6.26 -26.22
CA ARG A 169 -5.74 6.26 -25.16
C ARG A 169 -5.44 5.21 -24.10
N LYS A 170 -5.10 3.97 -24.50
CA LYS A 170 -4.72 2.90 -23.56
C LYS A 170 -3.55 3.32 -22.65
N ILE A 171 -2.51 3.93 -23.21
CA ILE A 171 -1.38 4.48 -22.43
C ILE A 171 -1.85 5.56 -21.45
N ARG A 172 -2.68 6.51 -21.90
CA ARG A 172 -3.18 7.57 -21.02
C ARG A 172 -4.02 7.02 -19.87
N ASP A 173 -4.87 6.02 -20.12
CA ASP A 173 -5.71 5.40 -19.10
C ASP A 173 -4.82 4.66 -18.08
N ALA A 174 -3.85 3.87 -18.54
CA ALA A 174 -2.89 3.20 -17.66
C ALA A 174 -2.07 4.19 -16.80
N GLU A 175 -1.65 5.31 -17.37
CA GLU A 175 -0.95 6.39 -16.65
C GLU A 175 -1.85 7.11 -15.64
N LYS A 176 -3.16 7.24 -15.92
CA LYS A 176 -4.13 7.79 -14.97
C LYS A 176 -4.41 6.85 -13.80
N GLU A 177 -4.41 5.56 -14.05
CA GLU A 177 -4.52 4.50 -13.02
C GLU A 177 -3.22 4.29 -12.23
N TRP A 178 -2.18 5.05 -12.54
CA TRP A 178 -0.85 4.96 -11.93
C TRP A 178 -0.21 3.58 -12.08
N THR A 179 -0.46 2.93 -13.21
CA THR A 179 0.14 1.63 -13.53
C THR A 179 1.66 1.76 -13.58
N PRO A 180 2.43 1.02 -12.75
CA PRO A 180 3.88 1.19 -12.63
C PRO A 180 4.66 0.87 -13.91
N ILE A 181 4.29 -0.21 -14.59
CA ILE A 181 4.97 -0.70 -15.80
C ILE A 181 3.93 -0.88 -16.91
N ILE A 182 4.15 -0.21 -18.03
CA ILE A 182 3.30 -0.33 -19.22
C ILE A 182 4.14 -0.89 -20.36
N VAL A 183 3.70 -1.97 -21.00
CA VAL A 183 4.39 -2.60 -22.14
C VAL A 183 3.48 -2.59 -23.34
N VAL A 184 3.90 -1.96 -24.43
CA VAL A 184 3.19 -2.00 -25.72
C VAL A 184 3.70 -3.19 -26.52
N VAL A 185 2.78 -3.97 -27.09
CA VAL A 185 3.09 -5.17 -27.87
C VAL A 185 2.50 -5.02 -29.27
N GLY A 186 3.37 -4.78 -30.25
CA GLY A 186 3.04 -4.84 -31.68
C GLY A 186 3.87 -5.90 -32.41
N ASP A 187 3.87 -5.83 -33.75
CA ASP A 187 4.53 -6.83 -34.60
C ASP A 187 6.02 -6.97 -34.26
N LYS A 188 6.70 -5.84 -34.02
CA LYS A 188 8.12 -5.80 -33.71
C LYS A 188 8.41 -6.54 -32.41
N GLU A 189 7.71 -6.20 -31.33
CA GLU A 189 7.91 -6.79 -30.00
C GLU A 189 7.54 -8.27 -29.97
N ALA A 190 6.44 -8.63 -30.65
CA ALA A 190 6.01 -10.02 -30.77
C ALA A 190 7.03 -10.88 -31.55
N ALA A 191 7.64 -10.32 -32.60
CA ALA A 191 8.64 -11.04 -33.40
C ALA A 191 10.02 -11.09 -32.72
N SER A 192 10.46 -10.02 -32.05
CA SER A 192 11.78 -9.95 -31.42
C SER A 192 11.84 -10.67 -30.07
N GLY A 193 10.73 -10.73 -29.33
CA GLY A 193 10.72 -11.14 -27.93
C GLY A 193 11.41 -10.15 -26.98
N GLU A 194 11.74 -8.95 -27.47
CA GLU A 194 12.31 -7.84 -26.71
C GLU A 194 11.27 -6.72 -26.57
N TYR A 195 11.03 -6.26 -25.34
CA TYR A 195 9.99 -5.30 -25.00
C TYR A 195 10.57 -4.01 -24.43
N GLY A 196 10.03 -2.86 -24.83
CA GLY A 196 10.37 -1.55 -24.29
C GLY A 196 9.35 -1.10 -23.23
N PRO A 197 9.53 -1.41 -21.94
CA PRO A 197 8.63 -0.98 -20.89
C PRO A 197 8.70 0.54 -20.71
N ARG A 198 7.54 1.12 -20.45
CA ARG A 198 7.42 2.48 -19.91
C ARG A 198 7.33 2.36 -18.40
N PHE A 199 8.39 2.77 -17.72
CA PHE A 199 8.42 2.86 -16.27
C PHE A 199 7.83 4.19 -15.80
N ARG A 200 6.95 4.13 -14.81
CA ARG A 200 6.29 5.33 -14.29
C ARG A 200 7.23 6.23 -13.48
N THR A 201 8.16 5.65 -12.73
CA THR A 201 9.13 6.37 -11.89
C THR A 201 10.53 5.81 -12.08
N SER A 202 11.55 6.63 -11.78
CA SER A 202 12.95 6.21 -11.83
C SER A 202 13.30 5.13 -10.80
N THR A 203 12.58 5.07 -9.69
CA THR A 203 12.74 3.98 -8.70
C THR A 203 12.34 2.62 -9.26
N ILE A 204 11.30 2.57 -10.09
CA ILE A 204 10.90 1.32 -10.77
C ILE A 204 11.92 0.99 -11.85
N ASP A 205 12.33 1.97 -12.65
CA ASP A 205 13.34 1.82 -13.70
C ASP A 205 14.66 1.24 -13.17
N ALA A 206 15.13 1.75 -12.03
CA ALA A 206 16.36 1.30 -11.38
C ALA A 206 16.36 -0.17 -10.90
N ALA A 207 15.22 -0.85 -10.90
CA ALA A 207 15.13 -2.28 -10.59
C ALA A 207 15.46 -3.18 -11.79
N PHE A 208 15.66 -2.60 -12.98
CA PHE A 208 15.95 -3.31 -14.22
C PHE A 208 17.39 -3.01 -14.67
N PRO A 209 18.08 -3.97 -15.31
CA PRO A 209 19.43 -3.75 -15.80
C PRO A 209 19.46 -2.72 -16.94
N GLU A 210 20.48 -1.86 -16.97
CA GLU A 210 20.65 -0.90 -18.06
C GLU A 210 20.73 -1.62 -19.42
N LYS A 211 20.02 -1.08 -20.40
CA LYS A 211 20.00 -1.59 -21.78
C LYS A 211 20.73 -0.63 -22.71
N ALA A 212 21.46 -1.20 -23.66
CA ALA A 212 22.00 -0.44 -24.78
C ALA A 212 20.86 0.18 -25.61
N GLU A 213 21.15 1.29 -26.29
CA GLU A 213 20.17 1.97 -27.12
C GLU A 213 19.56 1.02 -28.17
N GLY A 214 18.22 1.01 -28.24
CA GLY A 214 17.47 0.15 -29.17
C GLY A 214 17.29 -1.30 -28.73
N LYS A 215 17.80 -1.71 -27.57
CA LYS A 215 17.58 -3.03 -26.97
C LYS A 215 16.43 -3.01 -25.95
N GLY A 216 15.58 -4.02 -26.02
CA GLY A 216 14.50 -4.24 -25.05
C GLY A 216 14.88 -5.25 -23.96
N TYR A 217 13.89 -5.55 -23.13
CA TYR A 217 13.96 -6.60 -22.11
C TYR A 217 13.26 -7.85 -22.60
N THR A 218 13.80 -9.03 -22.28
CA THR A 218 13.06 -10.28 -22.43
C THR A 218 11.96 -10.37 -21.38
N VAL A 219 11.05 -11.35 -21.52
CA VAL A 219 10.03 -11.60 -20.49
C VAL A 219 10.68 -12.03 -19.17
N GLU A 220 11.78 -12.77 -19.22
CA GLU A 220 12.55 -13.20 -18.06
C GLU A 220 13.15 -12.01 -17.29
N GLU A 221 13.76 -11.06 -18.00
CA GLU A 221 14.32 -9.86 -17.38
C GLU A 221 13.23 -8.94 -16.82
N LEU A 222 12.09 -8.85 -17.51
CA LEU A 222 10.92 -8.14 -16.98
C LEU A 222 10.39 -8.81 -15.70
N ALA A 223 10.34 -10.14 -15.67
CA ALA A 223 9.92 -10.89 -14.50
C ALA A 223 10.89 -10.67 -13.33
N GLU A 224 12.20 -10.80 -13.56
CA GLU A 224 13.22 -10.62 -12.52
C GLU A 224 13.13 -9.24 -11.85
N GLY A 225 13.08 -8.17 -12.66
CA GLY A 225 12.95 -6.81 -12.12
C GLY A 225 11.62 -6.61 -11.37
N ALA A 226 10.50 -7.09 -11.91
CA ALA A 226 9.19 -6.99 -11.24
C ALA A 226 9.13 -7.80 -9.92
N ILE A 227 9.71 -9.01 -9.89
CA ILE A 227 9.80 -9.86 -8.70
C ILE A 227 10.65 -9.18 -7.63
N SER A 228 11.77 -8.56 -8.01
CA SER A 228 12.63 -7.83 -7.06
C SER A 228 11.87 -6.71 -6.34
N LEU A 229 10.93 -6.04 -7.03
CA LEU A 229 10.12 -4.94 -6.50
C LEU A 229 9.00 -5.39 -5.54
N VAL A 230 8.67 -6.69 -5.50
CA VAL A 230 7.68 -7.27 -4.57
C VAL A 230 8.30 -8.17 -3.50
N THR A 231 9.58 -8.53 -3.64
CA THR A 231 10.26 -9.42 -2.72
C THR A 231 10.33 -8.80 -1.32
N GLY A 232 9.92 -9.58 -0.31
CA GLY A 232 9.85 -9.12 1.08
C GLY A 232 8.54 -8.41 1.46
N TYR A 233 7.60 -8.24 0.52
CA TYR A 233 6.27 -7.68 0.77
C TYR A 233 5.17 -8.74 0.61
N PRO A 234 3.99 -8.55 1.24
CA PRO A 234 2.82 -9.35 0.94
C PRO A 234 2.42 -9.25 -0.53
N THR A 235 2.09 -10.37 -1.15
CA THR A 235 1.64 -10.43 -2.56
C THR A 235 0.31 -11.16 -2.66
N SER A 236 -0.45 -10.85 -3.72
CA SER A 236 -1.76 -11.42 -4.00
C SER A 236 -2.03 -11.44 -5.49
N GLU A 237 -2.86 -12.38 -5.95
CA GLU A 237 -3.31 -12.47 -7.33
C GLU A 237 -4.16 -11.25 -7.72
N LEU A 238 -4.28 -11.02 -9.03
CA LEU A 238 -5.16 -9.98 -9.56
C LEU A 238 -6.62 -10.34 -9.21
N PRO A 239 -7.36 -9.47 -8.50
CA PRO A 239 -8.73 -9.79 -8.08
C PRO A 239 -9.77 -9.62 -9.19
N LEU A 240 -9.36 -9.17 -10.38
CA LEU A 240 -10.20 -8.89 -11.53
C LEU A 240 -9.75 -9.74 -12.73
N PRO A 241 -10.61 -9.93 -13.75
CA PRO A 241 -10.20 -10.50 -15.02
C PRO A 241 -8.93 -9.82 -15.58
N LYS A 242 -8.06 -10.64 -16.17
CA LYS A 242 -6.81 -10.21 -16.78
C LYS A 242 -7.05 -9.28 -17.96
N GLU A 243 -8.04 -9.59 -18.79
CA GLU A 243 -8.49 -8.76 -19.90
C GLU A 243 -9.42 -7.65 -19.39
N LEU A 244 -9.12 -6.40 -19.75
CA LEU A 244 -9.91 -5.25 -19.35
C LEU A 244 -11.31 -5.24 -19.99
N SER A 245 -11.46 -5.81 -21.18
CA SER A 245 -12.76 -5.94 -21.87
C SER A 245 -13.77 -6.78 -21.08
N LEU A 246 -13.29 -7.70 -20.23
CA LEU A 246 -14.11 -8.57 -19.39
C LEU A 246 -14.47 -7.95 -18.04
N ARG A 247 -13.90 -6.79 -17.71
CA ARG A 247 -14.15 -6.12 -16.42
C ARG A 247 -15.49 -5.37 -16.43
N PRO A 248 -16.18 -5.28 -15.28
CA PRO A 248 -17.39 -4.46 -15.17
C PRO A 248 -17.10 -3.00 -15.54
N ILE A 249 -17.94 -2.46 -16.42
CA ILE A 249 -17.92 -1.03 -16.75
C ILE A 249 -18.96 -0.32 -15.88
N PHE A 250 -18.48 0.47 -14.92
CA PHE A 250 -19.36 1.32 -14.13
C PHE A 250 -19.74 2.55 -14.94
N ARG A 251 -21.03 2.69 -15.26
CA ARG A 251 -21.60 3.90 -15.85
C ARG A 251 -22.29 4.67 -14.73
N GLY A 252 -21.79 5.87 -14.42
CA GLY A 252 -22.33 6.79 -13.42
C GLY A 252 -22.31 8.21 -13.95
#